data_AF-X0YHK0-F1
#
_entry.id   AF-X0YHK0-F1
#
_cell.length_a   1.000
_cell.length_b   1.000
_cell.length_c   1.000
_cell.angle_alpha   90.00
_cell.angle_beta   90.00
_cell.angle_gamma   90.00
#
_symmetry.space_group_name_H-M   'P 1'
#
loop_
_entity.id
_entity.type
_entity.pdbx_description
1 polymer ?
#
loop_
_entity_poly.entity_id
_entity_poly.type
_entity_poly.pdbx_seq_one_letter_code
_entity_poly.pdbx_strand_id
1 'polypeptide(L)'
;MRKTSIFSYHAFGYNYFLLREGYKGERVREVSDSLLKGINEFFSRLEELDLQVTKMAAGDLSKLADELTDFPEDATVDDELAERVSEAIDKLDATLDAELQLRSAYIVTPKRFPLEHLLTSPKNLFASKVFQDLPAICQYDFSEAGRCIAFALPTATVFHLMRGTEGVLRWYYCSIVKRNRVKT
;
A
#
# COMPACT_ATOMS: atom_id res chain seq x y z
N MET A 1 6.05 5.40 5.30
CA MET A 1 5.71 5.34 3.86
C MET A 1 5.13 3.97 3.58
N ARG A 2 3.88 3.87 3.13
CA ARG A 2 3.28 2.58 2.73
C ARG A 2 3.62 2.31 1.27
N LYS A 3 4.06 1.09 0.97
CA LYS A 3 4.31 0.65 -0.41
C LYS A 3 2.98 0.16 -0.98
N THR A 4 2.49 0.82 -2.02
CA THR A 4 1.29 0.40 -2.75
C THR A 4 1.69 0.14 -4.20
N SER A 5 1.15 -0.92 -4.80
CA SER A 5 1.40 -1.23 -6.20
C SER A 5 0.62 -0.27 -7.10
N ILE A 6 1.24 0.21 -8.18
CA ILE A 6 0.53 0.94 -9.24
C ILE A 6 -0.55 0.04 -9.86
N PHE A 7 -0.29 -1.28 -9.91
CA PHE A 7 -1.28 -2.24 -10.38
C PHE A 7 -2.55 -2.26 -9.51
N SER A 8 -2.43 -2.05 -8.18
CA SER A 8 -3.62 -1.97 -7.31
C SER A 8 -4.50 -0.77 -7.66
N TYR A 9 -3.90 0.39 -8.01
CA TYR A 9 -4.66 1.55 -8.49
C TYR A 9 -5.33 1.30 -9.85
N HIS A 10 -4.63 0.63 -10.78
CA HIS A 10 -5.20 0.24 -12.06
C HIS A 10 -6.37 -0.74 -11.90
N ALA A 11 -6.20 -1.79 -11.10
CA ALA A 11 -7.24 -2.78 -10.81
C ALA A 11 -8.45 -2.13 -10.13
N PHE A 12 -8.22 -1.21 -9.20
CA PHE A 12 -9.30 -0.42 -8.59
C PHE A 12 -10.09 0.39 -9.63
N GLY A 13 -9.41 1.10 -10.55
CA GLY A 13 -10.09 1.84 -11.61
C GLY A 13 -10.89 0.95 -12.57
N TYR A 14 -10.41 -0.26 -12.85
CA TYR A 14 -11.16 -1.23 -13.64
C TYR A 14 -12.43 -1.72 -12.90
N ASN A 15 -12.31 -2.07 -11.62
CA ASN A 15 -13.46 -2.48 -10.81
C ASN A 15 -14.49 -1.35 -10.66
N TYR A 16 -14.02 -0.11 -10.51
CA TYR A 16 -14.86 1.08 -10.50
C TYR A 16 -15.67 1.23 -11.80
N PHE A 17 -15.01 1.06 -12.95
CA PHE A 17 -15.67 1.07 -14.25
C PHE A 17 -16.71 -0.05 -14.38
N LEU A 18 -16.39 -1.26 -13.94
CA LEU A 18 -17.34 -2.38 -13.96
C LEU A 18 -18.57 -2.10 -13.09
N LEU A 19 -18.42 -1.46 -11.94
CA LEU A 19 -19.58 -1.07 -11.10
C LEU A 19 -20.46 -0.01 -11.75
N ARG A 20 -19.87 0.88 -12.55
CA ARG A 20 -20.60 1.94 -13.25
C ARG A 20 -21.42 1.42 -14.45
N GLU A 21 -20.87 0.47 -15.21
CA GLU A 21 -21.40 0.06 -16.52
C GLU A 21 -21.73 -1.44 -16.67
N GLY A 22 -21.18 -2.30 -15.80
CA GLY A 22 -20.91 -3.71 -16.13
C GLY A 22 -21.96 -4.74 -15.68
N TYR A 23 -22.94 -4.38 -14.84
CA TYR A 23 -23.79 -5.39 -14.17
C TYR A 23 -25.20 -5.54 -14.76
N LYS A 24 -25.56 -4.81 -15.83
CA LYS A 24 -26.90 -4.88 -16.43
C LYS A 24 -27.19 -6.29 -16.96
N GLY A 25 -28.20 -6.95 -16.41
CA GLY A 25 -28.59 -8.32 -16.77
C GLY A 25 -27.79 -9.44 -16.09
N GLU A 26 -26.84 -9.11 -15.21
CA GLU A 26 -26.13 -10.10 -14.40
C GLU A 26 -26.95 -10.54 -13.18
N ARG A 27 -26.54 -11.63 -12.51
CA ARG A 27 -27.19 -12.10 -11.28
C ARG A 27 -26.71 -11.30 -10.07
N VAL A 28 -27.64 -10.97 -9.17
CA VAL A 28 -27.40 -10.19 -7.95
C VAL A 28 -26.50 -10.96 -6.96
N ARG A 29 -26.56 -12.30 -6.95
CA ARG A 29 -25.95 -13.15 -5.91
C ARG A 29 -25.25 -14.43 -6.40
N GLU A 30 -24.86 -14.50 -7.66
CA GLU A 30 -24.15 -15.68 -8.16
C GLU A 30 -22.69 -15.77 -7.66
N VAL A 31 -22.19 -17.00 -7.56
CA VAL A 31 -20.94 -17.40 -6.88
C VAL A 31 -19.67 -16.85 -7.55
N SER A 32 -19.70 -16.54 -8.86
CA SER A 32 -18.50 -16.14 -9.62
C SER A 32 -18.41 -14.64 -9.91
N ASP A 33 -19.47 -14.03 -10.46
CA ASP A 33 -19.55 -12.60 -10.78
C ASP A 33 -20.94 -12.08 -10.40
N SER A 34 -20.99 -11.34 -9.29
CA SER A 34 -22.22 -10.73 -8.81
C SER A 34 -21.97 -9.29 -8.41
N LEU A 35 -23.00 -8.46 -8.59
CA LEU A 35 -22.97 -7.05 -8.21
C LEU A 35 -22.55 -6.86 -6.74
N LEU A 36 -23.07 -7.69 -5.83
CA LEU A 36 -22.71 -7.64 -4.42
C LEU A 36 -21.23 -7.91 -4.17
N LYS A 37 -20.64 -8.87 -4.90
CA LYS A 37 -19.20 -9.16 -4.84
C LYS A 37 -18.38 -7.98 -5.38
N GLY A 38 -18.82 -7.37 -6.48
CA GLY A 38 -18.19 -6.17 -7.04
C GLY A 38 -18.16 -5.00 -6.04
N ILE A 39 -19.29 -4.73 -5.38
CA ILE A 39 -19.39 -3.67 -4.37
C ILE A 39 -18.50 -3.97 -3.16
N ASN A 40 -18.50 -5.21 -2.67
CA ASN A 40 -17.62 -5.63 -1.58
C ASN A 40 -16.13 -5.53 -1.95
N GLU A 41 -15.77 -5.91 -3.17
CA GLU A 41 -14.40 -5.75 -3.65
C GLU A 41 -14.02 -4.26 -3.74
N PHE A 42 -14.93 -3.39 -4.21
CA PHE A 42 -14.70 -1.95 -4.21
C PHE A 42 -14.40 -1.41 -2.81
N PHE A 43 -15.20 -1.75 -1.80
CA PHE A 43 -14.92 -1.36 -0.42
C PHE A 43 -13.60 -1.92 0.11
N SER A 44 -13.29 -3.18 -0.19
CA SER A 44 -12.00 -3.78 0.18
C SER A 44 -10.82 -3.05 -0.46
N ARG A 45 -10.95 -2.59 -1.71
CA ARG A 45 -9.92 -1.82 -2.41
C ARG A 45 -9.79 -0.40 -1.87
N LEU A 46 -10.89 0.24 -1.47
CA LEU A 46 -10.83 1.52 -0.78
C LEU A 46 -10.01 1.40 0.52
N GLU A 47 -10.14 0.30 1.26
CA GLU A 47 -9.32 0.05 2.45
C GLU A 47 -7.85 -0.25 2.12
N GLU A 48 -7.58 -1.11 1.12
CA GLU A 48 -6.22 -1.43 0.68
C GLU A 48 -5.47 -0.18 0.21
N LEU A 49 -6.18 0.68 -0.52
CA LEU A 49 -5.66 1.95 -1.00
C LEU A 49 -5.77 3.05 0.06
N ASP A 50 -6.32 2.82 1.26
CA ASP A 50 -6.43 3.83 2.32
C ASP A 50 -7.26 5.08 1.92
N LEU A 51 -8.25 4.92 1.03
CA LEU A 51 -9.12 5.98 0.51
C LEU A 51 -10.29 6.25 1.46
N GLN A 52 -9.97 6.83 2.62
CA GLN A 52 -10.91 7.03 3.73
C GLN A 52 -12.03 8.02 3.40
N VAL A 53 -11.72 9.09 2.64
CA VAL A 53 -12.73 10.13 2.34
C VAL A 53 -13.79 9.56 1.39
N THR A 54 -13.36 8.86 0.35
CA THR A 54 -14.25 8.16 -0.59
C THR A 54 -15.08 7.09 0.13
N LYS A 55 -14.46 6.31 1.03
CA LYS A 55 -15.18 5.31 1.82
C LYS A 55 -16.30 5.93 2.66
N MET A 56 -16.05 7.08 3.28
CA MET A 56 -17.06 7.79 4.06
C MET A 56 -18.18 8.38 3.19
N ALA A 57 -17.86 8.82 1.96
CA ALA A 57 -18.85 9.31 1.02
C ALA A 57 -19.71 8.19 0.40
N ALA A 58 -19.20 6.95 0.35
CA ALA A 58 -19.87 5.78 -0.22
C ALA A 58 -21.02 5.20 0.64
N GLY A 59 -21.64 6.01 1.51
CA GLY A 59 -22.73 5.57 2.39
C GLY A 59 -23.96 5.06 1.64
N ASP A 60 -24.30 5.66 0.50
CA ASP A 60 -25.44 5.21 -0.31
C ASP A 60 -25.15 3.86 -0.98
N LEU A 61 -23.92 3.64 -1.43
CA LEU A 61 -23.49 2.34 -1.98
C LEU A 61 -23.46 1.25 -0.90
N SER A 62 -23.11 1.59 0.34
CA SER A 62 -23.17 0.65 1.47
C SER A 62 -24.60 0.23 1.77
N LYS A 63 -25.56 1.16 1.77
CA LYS A 63 -26.99 0.83 1.96
C LYS A 63 -27.50 -0.07 0.84
N LEU A 64 -27.10 0.20 -0.40
CA LEU A 64 -27.43 -0.67 -1.54
C LEU A 64 -26.85 -2.08 -1.35
N ALA A 65 -25.61 -2.21 -0.86
CA ALA A 65 -25.03 -3.52 -0.56
C ALA A 65 -25.82 -4.30 0.51
N ASP A 66 -26.29 -3.60 1.54
CA ASP A 66 -27.14 -4.17 2.59
C ASP A 66 -28.50 -4.61 2.01
N GLU A 67 -29.15 -3.78 1.20
CA GLU A 67 -30.41 -4.11 0.52
C GLU A 67 -30.26 -5.35 -0.38
N LEU A 68 -29.16 -5.44 -1.15
CA LEU A 68 -28.86 -6.59 -2.01
C LEU A 68 -28.59 -7.88 -1.24
N THR A 69 -28.36 -7.78 0.07
CA THR A 69 -28.23 -8.95 0.95
C THR A 69 -29.59 -9.59 1.30
N ASP A 70 -30.69 -8.91 1.02
CA ASP A 70 -32.04 -9.46 1.25
C ASP A 70 -32.69 -10.01 -0.03
N PHE A 71 -32.04 -9.85 -1.20
CA PHE A 71 -32.56 -10.35 -2.48
C PHE A 71 -32.41 -11.88 -2.61
N PRO A 72 -33.33 -12.54 -3.36
CA PRO A 72 -33.20 -13.94 -3.76
C PRO A 72 -31.90 -14.21 -4.53
N GLU A 73 -31.33 -15.41 -4.40
CA GLU A 73 -30.07 -15.78 -5.06
C GLU A 73 -30.15 -15.78 -6.59
N ASP A 74 -31.35 -15.95 -7.15
CA ASP A 74 -31.67 -15.99 -8.57
C ASP A 74 -32.12 -14.63 -9.15
N ALA A 75 -32.16 -13.58 -8.32
CA ALA A 75 -32.50 -12.24 -8.78
C ALA A 75 -31.48 -11.73 -9.80
N THR A 76 -31.97 -11.16 -10.90
CA THR A 76 -31.16 -10.48 -11.90
C THR A 76 -31.16 -8.98 -11.66
N VAL A 77 -30.07 -8.31 -11.99
CA VAL A 77 -29.97 -6.85 -11.96
C VAL A 77 -30.90 -6.30 -13.04
N ASP A 78 -31.98 -5.66 -12.60
CA ASP A 78 -32.89 -4.93 -13.47
C ASP A 78 -32.31 -3.55 -13.83
N ASP A 79 -32.97 -2.89 -14.78
CA ASP A 79 -32.53 -1.59 -15.28
C ASP A 79 -32.57 -0.51 -14.18
N GLU A 80 -33.54 -0.60 -13.27
CA GLU A 80 -33.70 0.33 -12.15
C GLU A 80 -32.57 0.18 -11.12
N LEU A 81 -32.21 -1.05 -10.75
CA LEU A 81 -31.10 -1.32 -9.83
C LEU A 81 -29.75 -0.92 -10.43
N ALA A 82 -29.54 -1.19 -11.72
CA ALA A 82 -28.32 -0.77 -12.42
C ALA A 82 -28.19 0.77 -12.42
N GLU A 83 -29.28 1.49 -12.70
CA GLU A 83 -29.31 2.95 -12.67
C GLU A 83 -29.03 3.49 -11.26
N ARG A 84 -29.65 2.91 -10.22
CA ARG A 84 -29.39 3.29 -8.81
C ARG A 84 -27.93 3.12 -8.40
N VAL A 85 -27.28 2.03 -8.82
CA VAL A 85 -25.85 1.80 -8.55
C VAL A 85 -25.00 2.81 -9.30
N SER A 86 -25.29 3.04 -10.59
CA SER A 86 -24.56 3.99 -11.42
C SER A 86 -24.65 5.41 -10.84
N GLU A 87 -25.84 5.86 -10.43
CA GLU A 87 -26.03 7.15 -9.76
C GLU A 87 -25.28 7.25 -8.42
N ALA A 88 -25.25 6.17 -7.63
CA ALA A 88 -24.51 6.14 -6.37
C ALA A 88 -23.00 6.25 -6.61
N ILE A 89 -22.49 5.62 -7.66
CA ILE A 89 -21.08 5.69 -8.09
C ILE A 89 -20.74 7.08 -8.66
N ASP A 90 -21.59 7.65 -9.52
CA ASP A 90 -21.39 8.97 -10.11
C ASP A 90 -21.32 10.09 -9.05
N LYS A 91 -22.06 9.95 -7.94
CA LYS A 91 -21.93 10.86 -6.79
C LYS A 91 -20.55 10.80 -6.12
N LEU A 92 -19.84 9.67 -6.25
CA LEU A 92 -18.51 9.48 -5.66
C LEU A 92 -17.40 10.02 -6.55
N ASP A 93 -17.59 10.19 -7.86
CA ASP A 93 -16.57 10.63 -8.83
C ASP A 93 -15.81 11.86 -8.31
N ALA A 94 -16.53 12.92 -7.91
CA ALA A 94 -15.92 14.17 -7.46
C ALA A 94 -15.09 14.00 -6.16
N THR A 95 -15.53 13.13 -5.25
CA THR A 95 -14.81 12.87 -3.99
C THR A 95 -13.58 12.01 -4.24
N LEU A 96 -13.75 10.97 -5.05
CA LEU A 96 -12.68 10.05 -5.43
C LEU A 96 -11.57 10.79 -6.18
N ASP A 97 -11.92 11.62 -7.16
CA ASP A 97 -10.96 12.43 -7.91
C ASP A 97 -10.19 13.38 -6.99
N ALA A 98 -10.90 14.08 -6.10
CA ALA A 98 -10.25 14.98 -5.13
C ALA A 98 -9.27 14.22 -4.21
N GLU A 99 -9.66 13.03 -3.74
CA GLU A 99 -8.79 12.22 -2.87
C GLU A 99 -7.59 11.63 -3.63
N LEU A 100 -7.78 11.17 -4.86
CA LEU A 100 -6.71 10.65 -5.70
C LEU A 100 -5.70 11.74 -6.09
N GLN A 101 -6.15 12.98 -6.34
CA GLN A 101 -5.27 14.12 -6.63
C GLN A 101 -4.31 14.46 -5.48
N LEU A 102 -4.67 14.15 -4.23
CA LEU A 102 -3.80 14.33 -3.07
C LEU A 102 -2.69 13.29 -2.98
N ARG A 103 -2.70 12.26 -3.84
CA ARG A 103 -1.74 11.16 -3.81
C ARG A 103 -0.66 11.34 -4.86
N SER A 104 0.56 11.04 -4.46
CA SER A 104 1.73 11.08 -5.34
C SER A 104 2.44 9.73 -5.32
N ALA A 105 2.70 9.18 -6.51
CA ALA A 105 3.54 8.01 -6.68
C ALA A 105 4.96 8.45 -7.01
N TYR A 106 5.95 7.94 -6.27
CA TYR A 106 7.35 8.19 -6.56
C TYR A 106 7.94 6.99 -7.30
N ILE A 107 8.37 7.23 -8.54
CA ILE A 107 9.09 6.23 -9.33
C ILE A 107 10.58 6.37 -9.01
N VAL A 108 11.13 5.33 -8.38
CA VAL A 108 12.56 5.27 -8.07
C VAL A 108 13.36 4.95 -9.34
N THR A 109 14.41 5.71 -9.59
CA THR A 109 15.31 5.48 -10.72
C THR A 109 16.34 4.40 -10.39
N PRO A 110 16.77 3.58 -11.37
CA PRO A 110 17.85 2.62 -11.18
C PRO A 110 19.08 3.29 -10.57
N LYS A 111 19.66 2.65 -9.54
CA LYS A 111 20.88 3.10 -8.87
C LYS A 111 22.00 2.09 -9.13
N ARG A 112 23.20 2.39 -8.63
CA ARG A 112 24.36 1.47 -8.68
C ARG A 112 24.06 0.11 -8.05
N PHE A 113 23.19 0.07 -7.04
CA PHE A 113 22.74 -1.16 -6.40
C PHE A 113 21.31 -1.53 -6.84
N PRO A 114 20.97 -2.83 -6.89
CA PRO A 114 19.61 -3.26 -7.16
C PRO A 114 18.60 -2.62 -6.19
N LEU A 115 17.50 -2.08 -6.72
CA LEU A 115 16.49 -1.40 -5.92
C LEU A 115 15.87 -2.31 -4.85
N GLU A 116 15.73 -3.59 -5.14
CA GLU A 116 15.25 -4.58 -4.16
C GLU A 116 16.17 -4.67 -2.95
N HIS A 117 17.49 -4.63 -3.16
CA HIS A 117 18.47 -4.67 -2.07
C HIS A 117 18.43 -3.37 -1.26
N LEU A 118 18.19 -2.23 -1.90
CA LEU A 118 18.09 -0.94 -1.21
C LEU A 118 16.79 -0.79 -0.40
N LEU A 119 15.66 -1.30 -0.91
CA LEU A 119 14.33 -1.06 -0.34
C LEU A 119 13.86 -2.16 0.62
N THR A 120 14.07 -3.43 0.25
CA THR A 120 13.44 -4.59 0.91
C THR A 120 14.47 -5.46 1.63
N SER A 121 15.63 -5.68 1.01
CA SER A 121 16.62 -6.67 1.45
C SER A 121 18.02 -6.07 1.62
N PRO A 122 18.22 -5.09 2.53
CA PRO A 122 19.52 -4.43 2.74
C PRO A 122 20.63 -5.38 3.16
N LYS A 123 20.29 -6.52 3.78
CA LYS A 123 21.22 -7.61 4.12
C LYS A 123 22.03 -8.12 2.91
N ASN A 124 21.48 -8.05 1.70
CA ASN A 124 22.15 -8.52 0.47
C ASN A 124 23.25 -7.56 0.00
N LEU A 125 23.37 -6.37 0.60
CA LEU A 125 24.47 -5.44 0.37
C LEU A 125 25.72 -5.81 1.17
N PHE A 126 25.60 -6.72 2.14
CA PHE A 126 26.67 -7.15 3.03
C PHE A 126 27.10 -8.58 2.69
N ALA A 127 28.30 -8.96 3.15
CA ALA A 127 28.72 -10.35 3.10
C ALA A 127 27.79 -11.23 3.97
N SER A 128 27.78 -12.53 3.68
CA SER A 128 26.92 -13.50 4.36
C SER A 128 27.06 -13.40 5.88
N LYS A 129 25.92 -13.42 6.60
CA LYS A 129 25.78 -13.28 8.06
C LYS A 129 26.21 -11.95 8.68
N VAL A 130 27.03 -11.14 8.00
CA VAL A 130 27.55 -9.87 8.56
C VAL A 130 26.42 -8.96 9.02
N PHE A 131 25.39 -8.74 8.20
CA PHE A 131 24.26 -7.89 8.57
C PHE A 131 23.49 -8.42 9.79
N GLN A 132 23.37 -9.73 9.93
CA GLN A 132 22.64 -10.38 11.04
C GLN A 132 23.42 -10.27 12.36
N ASP A 133 24.75 -10.26 12.28
CA ASP A 133 25.64 -10.13 13.43
C ASP A 133 25.73 -8.69 13.95
N LEU A 134 25.23 -7.69 13.19
CA LEU A 134 25.21 -6.30 13.62
C LEU A 134 24.21 -6.07 14.76
N PRO A 135 24.48 -5.10 15.66
CA PRO A 135 23.47 -4.63 16.60
C PRO A 135 22.19 -4.16 15.89
N ALA A 136 21.03 -4.38 16.51
CA ALA A 136 19.72 -4.07 15.91
C ALA A 136 19.60 -2.61 15.45
N ILE A 137 20.16 -1.66 16.21
CA ILE A 137 20.16 -0.24 15.82
C ILE A 137 20.97 0.03 14.55
N CYS A 138 22.09 -0.69 14.36
CA CYS A 138 22.91 -0.57 13.15
C CYS A 138 22.20 -1.21 11.95
N GLN A 139 21.52 -2.35 12.14
CA GLN A 139 20.69 -2.97 11.10
C GLN A 139 19.60 -2.00 10.63
N TYR A 140 18.92 -1.33 11.56
CA TYR A 140 17.95 -0.29 11.25
C TYR A 140 18.59 0.84 10.45
N ASP A 141 19.72 1.38 10.91
CA ASP A 141 20.40 2.49 10.24
C ASP A 141 20.83 2.16 8.81
N PHE A 142 21.46 1.01 8.59
CA PHE A 142 21.85 0.60 7.25
C PHE A 142 20.64 0.32 6.35
N SER A 143 19.52 -0.13 6.91
CA SER A 143 18.27 -0.32 6.18
C SER A 143 17.66 1.03 5.73
N GLU A 144 17.59 2.01 6.63
CA GLU A 144 17.08 3.34 6.29
C GLU A 144 18.03 4.07 5.33
N ALA A 145 19.35 3.92 5.48
CA ALA A 145 20.32 4.43 4.51
C ALA A 145 20.05 3.87 3.10
N GLY A 146 19.77 2.57 2.97
CA GLY A 146 19.40 1.94 1.71
C GLY A 146 18.18 2.58 1.06
N ARG A 147 17.11 2.81 1.85
CA ARG A 147 15.91 3.51 1.38
C ARG A 147 16.21 4.94 0.96
N CYS A 148 16.97 5.69 1.75
CA CYS A 148 17.37 7.05 1.40
C CYS A 148 18.16 7.10 0.09
N ILE A 149 19.02 6.12 -0.19
CA ILE A 149 19.73 6.01 -1.48
C ILE A 149 18.73 5.79 -2.62
N ALA A 150 17.77 4.88 -2.45
CA ALA A 150 16.75 4.62 -3.47
C ALA A 150 15.93 5.87 -3.81
N PHE A 151 15.59 6.68 -2.80
CA PHE A 151 14.84 7.94 -2.94
C PHE A 151 15.72 9.17 -3.24
N ALA A 152 17.02 8.99 -3.50
CA ALA A 152 17.96 10.07 -3.79
C ALA A 152 17.98 11.18 -2.71
N LEU A 153 18.00 10.77 -1.44
CA LEU A 153 18.09 11.65 -0.26
C LEU A 153 19.51 11.60 0.33
N PRO A 154 20.50 12.31 -0.25
CA PRO A 154 21.92 12.15 0.11
C PRO A 154 22.23 12.53 1.57
N THR A 155 21.64 13.61 2.08
CA THR A 155 21.89 14.06 3.46
C THR A 155 21.40 13.04 4.49
N ALA A 156 20.17 12.53 4.32
CA ALA A 156 19.61 11.49 5.19
C ALA A 156 20.40 10.18 5.07
N THR A 157 20.83 9.83 3.86
CA THR A 157 21.70 8.67 3.62
C THR A 157 22.97 8.76 4.45
N VAL A 158 23.70 9.89 4.36
CA VAL A 158 24.96 10.07 5.09
C VAL A 158 24.73 10.03 6.60
N PHE A 159 23.65 10.64 7.10
CA PHE A 159 23.30 10.60 8.53
C PHE A 159 23.15 9.15 9.03
N HIS A 160 22.35 8.34 8.33
CA HIS A 160 22.14 6.94 8.70
C HIS A 160 23.41 6.09 8.56
N LEU A 161 24.20 6.29 7.49
CA LEU A 161 25.47 5.59 7.31
C LEU A 161 26.47 5.91 8.43
N MET A 162 26.60 7.19 8.80
CA MET A 162 27.51 7.61 9.87
C MET A 162 27.06 7.07 11.22
N ARG A 163 25.76 7.14 11.54
CA ARG A 163 25.21 6.61 12.79
C ARG A 163 25.35 5.09 12.89
N GLY A 164 25.07 4.37 11.80
CA GLY A 164 25.27 2.92 11.71
C GLY A 164 26.75 2.56 11.90
N THR A 165 27.66 3.28 11.24
CA THR A 165 29.11 3.07 11.34
C THR A 165 29.63 3.32 12.76
N GLU A 166 29.21 4.42 13.39
CA GLU A 166 29.52 4.72 14.79
C GLU A 166 29.04 3.61 15.73
N GLY A 167 27.81 3.12 15.52
CA GLY A 167 27.25 2.01 16.30
C GLY A 167 28.09 0.73 16.18
N VAL A 168 28.56 0.40 14.97
CA VAL A 168 29.46 -0.75 14.74
C VAL A 168 30.82 -0.54 15.43
N LEU A 169 31.41 0.66 15.31
CA LEU A 169 32.67 0.99 15.97
C LEU A 169 32.56 0.87 17.50
N ARG A 170 31.46 1.35 18.07
CA ARG A 170 31.19 1.27 19.50
C ARG A 170 31.00 -0.18 19.95
N TRP A 171 30.27 -0.98 19.18
CA TRP A 171 30.09 -2.40 19.43
C TRP A 171 31.43 -3.16 19.41
N TYR A 172 32.25 -2.91 18.38
CA TYR A 172 33.60 -3.45 18.27
C TYR A 172 34.50 -3.03 19.43
N TYR A 173 34.49 -1.74 19.79
CA TYR A 173 35.25 -1.24 20.94
C TYR A 173 34.83 -1.95 22.24
N CYS A 174 33.53 -2.09 22.50
CA CYS A 174 33.02 -2.76 23.69
C CYS A 174 33.27 -4.28 23.70
N SER A 175 33.43 -4.90 22.53
CA SER A 175 33.76 -6.33 22.43
C SER A 175 35.23 -6.62 22.75
N ILE A 176 36.13 -5.65 22.50
CA ILE A 176 37.57 -5.77 22.78
C ILE A 176 37.94 -5.19 24.15
N VAL A 177 37.51 -3.96 24.45
CA VAL A 177 37.87 -3.25 25.67
C VAL A 177 36.93 -3.65 26.81
N LYS A 178 37.51 -4.24 27.87
CA LYS A 178 36.76 -4.82 29.00
C LYS A 178 36.74 -3.97 30.27
N ARG A 179 37.60 -2.95 30.39
CA ARG A 179 37.74 -2.10 31.59
C ARG A 179 37.65 -0.62 31.19
N ASN A 180 37.05 0.20 32.06
CA ASN A 180 36.90 1.66 31.86
C ASN A 180 36.33 2.06 30.49
N ARG A 181 35.44 1.23 29.94
CA ARG A 181 34.84 1.43 28.61
C ARG A 181 33.69 2.42 28.64
N VAL A 182 33.44 3.05 27.50
CA VAL A 182 32.23 3.87 27.24
C VAL A 182 30.97 3.05 27.54
N LYS A 183 30.00 3.63 28.26
CA LYS A 183 28.73 2.96 28.60
C LYS A 183 27.86 2.81 27.36
N THR A 184 27.31 1.60 27.18
CA THR A 184 26.44 1.25 26.05
C THR A 184 25.12 2.00 26.15
#